data_AF-K2CHI9-F1
#
_entry.id   AF-K2CHI9-F1
#
_cell.length_a   1.000
_cell.length_b   1.000
_cell.length_c   1.000
_cell.angle_alpha   90.00
_cell.angle_beta   90.00
_cell.angle_gamma   90.00
#
_symmetry.space_group_name_H-M   'P 1'
#
loop_
_entity.id
_entity.type
_entity.pdbx_description
1 polymer ?
#
loop_
_entity_poly.entity_id
_entity_poly.type
_entity_poly.pdbx_seq_one_letter_code
_entity_poly.pdbx_strand_id
1 'polypeptide(L)'
;MLVTTHHQIAAAIIAINAVIVTGILFIVSLTLLPRRNIQKHIYIFSLLFWALVINVIPLMQYFTLTAFSNEGDVGHFTHGLNISPWWVFMPGTVIVVLALWRIFTVEIIRYYAVMPISSLWGRRFILILALFTIFWFIYSHGYNPLTDTGTNLPSKILAIISILVAPILYVICNPSRDWVKASIQRY
;
A
#
# COMPACT_ATOMS: atom_id res chain seq x y z
N MET A 1 -21.78 16.80 -27.70
CA MET A 1 -22.03 15.58 -26.88
C MET A 1 -21.11 14.40 -27.19
N LEU A 2 -20.63 14.19 -28.44
CA LEU A 2 -19.63 13.15 -28.75
C LEU A 2 -18.18 13.53 -28.38
N VAL A 3 -17.82 14.81 -28.46
CA VAL A 3 -16.45 15.28 -28.11
C VAL A 3 -16.17 15.16 -26.62
N THR A 4 -17.19 15.31 -25.77
CA THR A 4 -17.09 15.20 -24.31
C THR A 4 -16.88 13.76 -23.83
N THR A 5 -17.48 12.78 -24.51
CA THR A 5 -17.31 11.35 -24.19
C THR A 5 -15.91 10.85 -24.56
N HIS A 6 -15.33 11.29 -25.68
CA HIS A 6 -13.95 10.93 -26.03
C HIS A 6 -12.91 11.47 -25.04
N HIS A 7 -13.11 12.69 -24.53
CA HIS A 7 -12.22 13.28 -23.51
C HIS A 7 -12.32 12.55 -22.17
N GLN A 8 -13.51 12.10 -21.78
CA GLN A 8 -13.73 11.37 -20.52
C GLN A 8 -13.10 9.96 -20.54
N ILE A 9 -13.16 9.26 -21.67
CA ILE A 9 -12.52 7.94 -21.82
C ILE A 9 -10.99 8.08 -21.81
N ALA A 10 -10.43 9.08 -22.49
CA ALA A 10 -8.99 9.34 -22.47
C ALA A 10 -8.49 9.67 -21.05
N ALA A 11 -9.23 10.49 -20.30
CA ALA A 11 -8.92 10.79 -18.90
C ALA A 11 -8.98 9.53 -18.02
N ALA A 12 -9.97 8.66 -18.20
CA ALA A 12 -10.09 7.40 -17.47
C ALA A 12 -8.92 6.44 -17.75
N ILE A 13 -8.40 6.38 -18.99
CA ILE A 13 -7.24 5.55 -19.35
C ILE A 13 -5.95 6.09 -18.74
N ILE A 14 -5.77 7.42 -18.73
CA ILE A 14 -4.60 8.05 -18.10
C ILE A 14 -4.63 7.81 -16.58
N ALA A 15 -5.80 7.98 -15.97
CA ALA A 15 -6.04 7.79 -14.54
C ALA A 15 -5.68 6.37 -14.05
N ILE A 16 -6.05 5.33 -14.80
CA ILE A 16 -5.76 3.95 -14.39
C ILE A 16 -4.29 3.56 -14.55
N ASN A 17 -3.52 4.28 -15.38
CA ASN A 17 -2.11 3.95 -15.63
C ASN A 17 -1.26 4.03 -14.36
N ALA A 18 -1.53 5.00 -13.47
CA ALA A 18 -0.84 5.10 -12.18
C ALA A 18 -1.07 3.85 -11.31
N VAL A 19 -2.30 3.33 -11.26
CA VAL A 19 -2.66 2.09 -10.55
C VAL A 19 -1.96 0.88 -11.17
N ILE A 20 -1.94 0.79 -12.50
CA ILE A 20 -1.35 -0.34 -13.22
C ILE A 20 0.17 -0.40 -12.99
N VAL A 21 0.87 0.72 -13.19
CA VAL A 21 2.33 0.78 -13.02
C VAL A 21 2.73 0.44 -11.58
N THR A 22 2.05 1.03 -10.60
CA THR A 22 2.32 0.75 -9.18
C THR A 22 1.98 -0.69 -8.82
N GLY A 23 0.90 -1.24 -9.35
CA GLY A 23 0.53 -2.66 -9.21
C GLY A 23 1.59 -3.61 -9.80
N ILE A 24 2.12 -3.31 -10.98
CA ILE A 24 3.20 -4.09 -11.60
C ILE A 24 4.46 -4.05 -10.72
N LEU A 25 4.89 -2.86 -10.30
CA LEU A 25 6.07 -2.71 -9.44
C LEU A 25 5.90 -3.40 -8.10
N PHE A 26 4.69 -3.36 -7.52
CA PHE A 26 4.34 -4.10 -6.31
C PHE A 26 4.49 -5.61 -6.52
N ILE A 27 3.90 -6.17 -7.58
CA ILE A 27 3.98 -7.61 -7.89
C ILE A 27 5.42 -8.04 -8.19
N VAL A 28 6.16 -7.26 -8.98
CA VAL A 28 7.58 -7.52 -9.27
C VAL A 28 8.39 -7.55 -7.97
N SER A 29 8.21 -6.57 -7.09
CA SER A 29 8.90 -6.53 -5.79
C SER A 29 8.54 -7.75 -4.93
N LEU A 30 7.25 -8.08 -4.84
CA LEU A 30 6.74 -9.21 -4.05
C LEU A 30 7.25 -10.57 -4.55
N THR A 31 7.40 -10.73 -5.86
CA THR A 31 7.86 -11.99 -6.48
C THR A 31 9.38 -12.14 -6.47
N LEU A 32 10.13 -11.04 -6.45
CA LEU A 32 11.59 -11.07 -6.42
C LEU A 32 12.17 -11.20 -5.00
N LEU A 33 11.56 -10.59 -3.98
CA LEU A 33 12.04 -10.64 -2.59
C LEU A 33 12.27 -12.06 -2.02
N PRO A 34 11.45 -13.09 -2.35
CA PRO A 34 11.68 -14.45 -1.84
C PRO A 34 12.85 -15.17 -2.51
N ARG A 35 13.40 -14.66 -3.62
CA ARG A 35 14.44 -15.36 -4.37
C ARG A 35 15.78 -15.31 -3.63
N ARG A 36 16.39 -16.49 -3.44
CA ARG A 36 17.70 -16.63 -2.77
C ARG A 36 18.78 -15.75 -3.39
N ASN A 37 18.76 -15.54 -4.71
CA ASN A 37 19.74 -14.68 -5.38
C ASN A 37 19.62 -13.21 -4.95
N ILE A 38 18.38 -12.72 -4.81
CA ILE A 38 18.11 -11.35 -4.35
C ILE A 38 18.52 -11.18 -2.89
N GLN A 39 18.22 -12.16 -2.04
CA GLN A 39 18.54 -12.11 -0.60
C GLN A 39 20.05 -12.06 -0.32
N LYS A 40 20.90 -12.54 -1.23
CA LYS A 40 22.37 -12.39 -1.13
C LYS A 40 22.84 -10.95 -1.41
N HIS A 41 22.06 -10.17 -2.14
CA HIS A 41 22.41 -8.80 -2.54
C HIS A 41 21.61 -7.79 -1.72
N ILE A 42 22.14 -7.46 -0.53
CA ILE A 42 21.52 -6.57 0.47
C ILE A 42 20.93 -5.29 -0.13
N TYR A 43 21.66 -4.60 -1.02
CA TYR A 43 21.20 -3.36 -1.63
C TYR A 43 19.98 -3.56 -2.54
N ILE A 44 19.99 -4.59 -3.39
CA ILE A 44 18.87 -4.91 -4.29
C ILE A 44 17.65 -5.36 -3.48
N PHE A 45 17.88 -6.18 -2.46
CA PHE A 45 16.83 -6.61 -1.54
C PHE A 45 16.18 -5.40 -0.84
N SER A 46 16.98 -4.48 -0.30
CA SER A 46 16.48 -3.27 0.36
C SER A 46 15.71 -2.37 -0.60
N LEU A 47 16.21 -2.17 -1.82
CA LEU A 47 15.53 -1.41 -2.87
C LEU A 47 14.16 -2.02 -3.20
N LEU A 48 14.09 -3.34 -3.40
CA LEU A 48 12.84 -4.04 -3.70
C LEU A 48 11.87 -4.01 -2.51
N PHE A 49 12.37 -4.10 -1.28
CA PHE A 49 11.54 -3.99 -0.09
C PHE A 49 10.91 -2.60 0.01
N TRP A 50 11.69 -1.53 -0.14
CA TRP A 50 11.15 -0.17 -0.11
C TRP A 50 10.28 0.14 -1.32
N ALA A 51 10.58 -0.43 -2.50
CA ALA A 51 9.70 -0.36 -3.65
C ALA A 51 8.36 -1.04 -3.37
N LEU A 52 8.33 -2.22 -2.73
CA LEU A 52 7.11 -2.88 -2.29
C LEU A 52 6.29 -1.98 -1.34
N VAL A 53 6.96 -1.43 -0.31
CA VAL A 53 6.34 -0.56 0.71
C VAL A 53 5.78 0.72 0.09
N ILE A 54 6.50 1.35 -0.84
CA ILE A 54 6.04 2.60 -1.48
C ILE A 54 4.91 2.32 -2.47
N ASN A 55 5.00 1.26 -3.28
CA ASN A 55 4.00 0.96 -4.29
C ASN A 55 2.68 0.43 -3.71
N VAL A 56 2.63 0.04 -2.43
CA VAL A 56 1.35 -0.28 -1.76
C VAL A 56 0.54 0.98 -1.43
N ILE A 57 1.18 2.15 -1.31
CA ILE A 57 0.51 3.39 -0.92
C ILE A 57 -0.54 3.81 -1.96
N PRO A 58 -0.21 3.91 -3.27
CA PRO A 58 -1.20 4.26 -4.27
C PRO A 58 -2.29 3.20 -4.38
N LEU A 59 -1.95 1.90 -4.26
CA LEU A 59 -2.96 0.82 -4.27
C LEU A 59 -3.96 0.99 -3.11
N MET A 60 -3.47 1.29 -1.91
CA MET A 60 -4.32 1.59 -0.76
C MET A 60 -5.17 2.84 -1.00
N GLN A 61 -4.58 3.92 -1.51
CA GLN A 61 -5.28 5.16 -1.80
C GLN A 61 -6.41 4.95 -2.80
N TYR A 62 -6.09 4.36 -3.96
CA TYR A 62 -7.02 4.16 -5.07
C TYR A 62 -8.12 3.14 -4.77
N PHE A 63 -7.80 2.04 -4.09
CA PHE A 63 -8.78 1.00 -3.83
C PHE A 63 -9.60 1.19 -2.56
N THR A 64 -9.16 2.05 -1.63
CA THR A 64 -9.88 2.25 -0.36
C THR A 64 -10.32 3.69 -0.18
N LEU A 65 -9.38 4.62 -0.05
CA LEU A 65 -9.68 5.98 0.40
C LEU A 65 -10.39 6.83 -0.66
N THR A 66 -10.01 6.70 -1.92
CA THR A 66 -10.56 7.49 -3.03
C THR A 66 -11.61 6.74 -3.85
N ALA A 67 -11.93 5.48 -3.52
CA ALA A 67 -12.83 4.66 -4.34
C ALA A 67 -14.22 5.29 -4.51
N PHE A 68 -14.71 5.99 -3.47
CA PHE A 68 -15.99 6.69 -3.48
C PHE A 68 -15.86 8.20 -3.76
N SER A 69 -14.66 8.68 -4.09
CA SER A 69 -14.44 10.07 -4.45
C SER A 69 -14.92 10.31 -5.88
N ASN A 70 -15.66 11.39 -6.09
CA ASN A 70 -16.00 11.85 -7.44
C ASN A 70 -14.81 12.57 -8.10
N GLU A 71 -13.84 12.99 -7.29
CA GLU A 71 -12.63 13.68 -7.69
C GLU A 71 -11.43 12.73 -7.68
N GLY A 72 -10.48 12.95 -8.60
CA GLY A 72 -9.27 12.15 -8.74
C GLY A 72 -9.42 10.93 -9.66
N ASP A 73 -8.32 10.22 -9.86
CA ASP A 73 -8.18 9.20 -10.92
C ASP A 73 -9.26 8.11 -10.89
N VAL A 74 -9.58 7.57 -9.71
CA VAL A 74 -10.60 6.51 -9.57
C VAL A 74 -12.02 7.06 -9.73
N GLY A 75 -12.26 8.31 -9.32
CA GLY A 75 -13.52 9.01 -9.59
C GLY A 75 -13.74 9.20 -11.09
N HIS A 76 -12.73 9.72 -11.80
CA HIS A 76 -12.79 9.84 -13.27
C HIS A 76 -12.97 8.50 -13.97
N PHE A 77 -12.34 7.44 -13.48
CA PHE A 77 -12.49 6.09 -14.02
C PHE A 77 -13.91 5.54 -13.82
N THR A 78 -14.43 5.58 -12.59
CA THR A 78 -15.75 5.03 -12.25
C THR A 78 -16.89 5.82 -12.90
N HIS A 79 -16.82 7.16 -12.87
CA HIS A 79 -17.79 8.03 -13.57
C HIS A 79 -17.67 7.92 -15.09
N GLY A 80 -16.44 7.91 -15.63
CA GLY A 80 -16.18 7.83 -17.07
C GLY A 80 -16.66 6.52 -17.70
N LEU A 81 -16.64 5.42 -16.95
CA LEU A 81 -17.14 4.11 -17.39
C LEU A 81 -18.56 3.78 -16.89
N ASN A 82 -19.19 4.66 -16.12
CA ASN A 82 -20.47 4.43 -15.47
C ASN A 82 -20.51 3.13 -14.64
N ILE A 83 -19.42 2.83 -13.92
CA ILE A 83 -19.27 1.65 -13.07
C ILE A 83 -19.49 2.06 -11.61
N SER A 84 -20.23 1.25 -10.86
CA SER A 84 -20.40 1.50 -9.43
C SER A 84 -19.05 1.44 -8.69
N PRO A 85 -18.71 2.43 -7.84
CA PRO A 85 -17.52 2.43 -6.98
C PRO A 85 -17.29 1.14 -6.19
N TRP A 86 -18.38 0.43 -5.82
CA TRP A 86 -18.33 -0.83 -5.09
C TRP A 86 -17.54 -1.93 -5.82
N TRP A 87 -17.55 -1.93 -7.15
CA TRP A 87 -16.79 -2.89 -7.96
C TRP A 87 -15.28 -2.67 -7.90
N VAL A 88 -14.83 -1.46 -7.56
CA VAL A 88 -13.41 -1.16 -7.32
C VAL A 88 -13.09 -1.37 -5.84
N PHE A 89 -13.94 -0.86 -4.96
CA PHE A 89 -13.73 -0.85 -3.51
C PHE A 89 -13.65 -2.26 -2.92
N MET A 90 -14.62 -3.14 -3.19
CA MET A 90 -14.69 -4.46 -2.56
C MET A 90 -13.48 -5.35 -2.90
N PRO A 91 -13.18 -5.65 -4.18
CA PRO A 91 -12.02 -6.47 -4.51
C PRO A 91 -10.70 -5.75 -4.19
N GLY A 92 -10.64 -4.45 -4.42
CA GLY A 92 -9.46 -3.65 -4.13
C GLY A 92 -9.10 -3.63 -2.64
N THR A 93 -10.09 -3.52 -1.75
CA THR A 93 -9.88 -3.58 -0.30
C THR A 93 -9.34 -4.95 0.12
N VAL A 94 -9.87 -6.05 -0.43
CA VAL A 94 -9.34 -7.39 -0.15
C VAL A 94 -7.87 -7.50 -0.57
N ILE A 95 -7.52 -6.99 -1.75
CA ILE A 95 -6.13 -6.97 -2.25
C ILE A 95 -5.24 -6.16 -1.29
N VAL A 96 -5.68 -4.98 -0.86
CA VAL A 96 -4.92 -4.12 0.05
C VAL A 96 -4.71 -4.78 1.41
N VAL A 97 -5.76 -5.39 1.99
CA VAL A 97 -5.65 -6.10 3.27
C VAL A 97 -4.64 -7.26 3.17
N LEU A 98 -4.72 -8.06 2.10
CA LEU A 98 -3.77 -9.15 1.88
C LEU A 98 -2.34 -8.65 1.65
N ALA A 99 -2.18 -7.54 0.93
CA ALA A 99 -0.89 -6.91 0.70
C ALA A 99 -0.26 -6.41 2.02
N LEU A 100 -1.01 -5.66 2.82
CA LEU A 100 -0.56 -5.17 4.13
C LEU A 100 -0.23 -6.34 5.06
N TRP A 101 -1.10 -7.33 5.14
CA TRP A 101 -0.86 -8.55 5.92
C TRP A 101 0.46 -9.20 5.51
N ARG A 102 0.68 -9.41 4.20
CA ARG A 102 1.90 -10.02 3.68
C ARG A 102 3.14 -9.19 3.95
N ILE A 103 3.09 -7.87 3.77
CA ILE A 103 4.21 -6.97 4.06
C ILE A 103 4.63 -7.10 5.53
N PHE A 104 3.68 -6.99 6.46
CA PHE A 104 3.98 -6.92 7.89
C PHE A 104 4.21 -8.28 8.56
N THR A 105 3.69 -9.37 8.01
CA THR A 105 3.85 -10.71 8.60
C THR A 105 4.94 -11.55 7.93
N VAL A 106 5.35 -11.20 6.71
CA VAL A 106 6.34 -11.99 5.96
C VAL A 106 7.51 -11.13 5.51
N GLU A 107 7.25 -10.06 4.75
CA GLU A 107 8.32 -9.35 4.05
C GLU A 107 9.18 -8.52 5.02
N ILE A 108 8.59 -7.92 6.05
CA ILE A 108 9.34 -7.22 7.09
C ILE A 108 10.18 -8.17 7.96
N ILE A 109 9.68 -9.38 8.20
CA ILE A 109 10.41 -10.41 8.95
C ILE A 109 11.60 -10.89 8.14
N ARG A 110 11.39 -11.11 6.84
CA ARG A 110 12.48 -11.42 5.91
C ARG A 110 13.51 -10.29 5.88
N TYR A 111 13.06 -9.03 5.93
CA TYR A 111 13.97 -7.90 6.04
C TYR A 111 14.85 -7.96 7.28
N TYR A 112 14.30 -8.34 8.44
CA TYR A 112 15.08 -8.54 9.67
C TYR A 112 16.09 -9.68 9.59
N ALA A 113 15.80 -10.72 8.81
CA ALA A 113 16.67 -11.87 8.64
C ALA A 113 17.81 -11.61 7.62
N VAL A 114 17.49 -10.92 6.52
CA VAL A 114 18.46 -10.62 5.45
C VAL A 114 19.38 -9.46 5.82
N MET A 115 18.85 -8.42 6.47
CA MET A 115 19.65 -7.28 6.89
C MET A 115 20.41 -7.62 8.17
N PRO A 116 21.67 -7.17 8.33
CA PRO A 116 22.49 -7.43 9.51
C PRO A 116 22.05 -6.59 10.74
N ILE A 117 20.75 -6.59 11.06
CA ILE A 117 20.15 -5.84 12.16
C ILE A 117 20.02 -6.77 13.36
N SER A 118 21.05 -6.77 14.21
CA SER A 118 21.07 -7.55 15.45
C SER A 118 20.28 -6.88 16.58
N SER A 119 20.18 -5.55 16.57
CA SER A 119 19.54 -4.81 17.66
C SER A 119 18.01 -4.81 17.55
N LEU A 120 17.34 -5.04 18.69
CA LEU A 120 15.88 -4.93 18.77
C LEU A 120 15.38 -3.53 18.38
N TRP A 121 16.13 -2.50 18.77
CA TRP A 121 15.85 -1.11 18.42
C TRP A 121 15.90 -0.86 16.92
N GLY A 122 16.90 -1.41 16.20
CA GLY A 122 16.97 -1.29 14.74
C GLY A 122 15.77 -1.92 14.04
N ARG A 123 15.33 -3.10 14.51
CA ARG A 123 14.13 -3.76 13.96
C ARG A 123 12.85 -2.96 14.22
N ARG A 124 12.71 -2.37 15.42
CA ARG A 124 11.60 -1.46 15.76
C ARG A 124 11.62 -0.21 14.90
N PHE A 125 12.79 0.37 14.66
CA PHE A 125 12.95 1.54 13.80
C PHE A 125 12.48 1.23 12.37
N ILE A 126 12.87 0.09 11.80
CA ILE A 126 12.40 -0.33 10.46
C ILE A 126 10.88 -0.55 10.44
N LEU A 127 10.29 -1.15 11.49
CA LEU A 127 8.83 -1.27 11.60
C LEU A 127 8.14 0.09 11.61
N ILE A 128 8.62 1.01 12.44
CA ILE A 128 8.10 2.38 12.53
C ILE A 128 8.25 3.08 11.19
N LEU A 129 9.40 2.93 10.53
CA LEU A 129 9.65 3.56 9.24
C LEU A 129 8.71 3.00 8.16
N ALA A 130 8.50 1.69 8.10
CA ALA A 130 7.55 1.09 7.15
C ALA A 130 6.09 1.51 7.42
N LEU A 131 5.68 1.53 8.70
CA LEU A 131 4.36 2.04 9.11
C LEU A 131 4.19 3.51 8.76
N PHE A 132 5.20 4.33 9.08
CA PHE A 132 5.21 5.74 8.76
C PHE A 132 5.14 5.93 7.24
N THR A 133 5.97 5.25 6.46
CA THR A 133 5.92 5.34 4.99
C THR A 133 4.53 4.97 4.47
N ILE A 134 3.90 3.89 4.92
CA ILE A 134 2.59 3.47 4.40
C ILE A 134 1.46 4.41 4.85
N PHE A 135 1.37 4.69 6.15
CA PHE A 135 0.22 5.36 6.75
C PHE A 135 0.37 6.88 6.82
N TRP A 136 1.58 7.44 6.77
CA TRP A 136 1.77 8.89 6.69
C TRP A 136 1.66 9.38 5.24
N PHE A 137 2.35 8.72 4.30
CA PHE A 137 2.41 9.23 2.93
C PHE A 137 1.09 9.12 2.17
N ILE A 138 0.16 8.28 2.64
CA ILE A 138 -1.18 8.27 2.05
C ILE A 138 -1.93 9.59 2.22
N TYR A 139 -1.51 10.43 3.18
CA TYR A 139 -2.07 11.77 3.41
C TYR A 139 -1.27 12.89 2.72
N SER A 140 -0.11 12.59 2.13
CA SER A 140 0.78 13.60 1.53
C SER A 140 0.67 13.68 0.00
N HIS A 141 0.16 12.65 -0.68
CA HIS A 141 0.12 12.56 -2.13
C HIS A 141 -1.17 13.15 -2.73
N GLY A 142 -1.31 14.48 -2.66
CA GLY A 142 -2.30 15.27 -3.41
C GLY A 142 -3.78 15.06 -3.06
N TYR A 143 -4.10 14.00 -2.30
CA TYR A 143 -5.42 13.69 -1.79
C TYR A 143 -5.33 13.50 -0.28
N ASN A 144 -5.90 14.43 0.48
CA ASN A 144 -6.09 14.26 1.90
C ASN A 144 -7.58 13.97 2.16
N PRO A 145 -7.95 12.73 2.51
CA PRO A 145 -9.34 12.38 2.82
C PRO A 145 -9.91 13.14 4.02
N LEU A 146 -9.05 13.77 4.83
CA LEU A 146 -9.45 14.51 6.03
C LEU A 146 -9.72 16.00 5.77
N THR A 147 -9.11 16.61 4.74
CA THR A 147 -9.17 18.08 4.53
C THR A 147 -9.72 18.51 3.18
N ASP A 148 -9.23 17.99 2.06
CA ASP A 148 -9.31 18.74 0.79
C ASP A 148 -10.13 18.08 -0.34
N THR A 149 -10.46 16.79 -0.27
CA THR A 149 -11.10 16.07 -1.40
C THR A 149 -12.03 14.92 -0.99
N GLY A 150 -12.11 14.60 0.31
CA GLY A 150 -13.05 13.61 0.84
C GLY A 150 -14.36 14.25 1.30
N THR A 151 -15.25 14.66 0.39
CA THR A 151 -16.57 15.17 0.79
C THR A 151 -17.49 14.08 1.33
N ASN A 152 -17.16 12.81 1.05
CA ASN A 152 -18.03 11.68 1.33
C ASN A 152 -17.63 10.99 2.66
N LEU A 153 -18.61 10.83 3.55
CA LEU A 153 -18.45 10.19 4.86
C LEU A 153 -17.67 8.86 4.85
N PRO A 154 -17.85 7.94 3.86
CA PRO A 154 -17.10 6.69 3.80
C PRO A 154 -15.57 6.88 3.73
N SER A 155 -15.07 7.80 2.89
CA SER A 155 -13.64 8.07 2.75
C SER A 155 -13.01 8.59 4.05
N LYS A 156 -13.74 9.43 4.80
CA LYS A 156 -13.31 9.92 6.12
C LYS A 156 -13.22 8.79 7.15
N ILE A 157 -14.24 7.92 7.20
CA ILE A 157 -14.25 6.75 8.10
C ILE A 157 -13.06 5.83 7.78
N LEU A 158 -12.82 5.53 6.50
CA LEU A 158 -11.71 4.67 6.09
C LEU A 158 -10.34 5.29 6.41
N ALA A 159 -10.19 6.61 6.28
CA ALA A 159 -8.98 7.32 6.69
C ALA A 159 -8.74 7.16 8.20
N ILE A 160 -9.75 7.39 9.04
CA ILE A 160 -9.65 7.20 10.49
C ILE A 160 -9.29 5.75 10.83
N ILE A 161 -9.93 4.77 10.18
CA ILE A 161 -9.59 3.35 10.34
C ILE A 161 -8.11 3.11 10.01
N SER A 162 -7.60 3.66 8.91
CA SER A 162 -6.19 3.48 8.54
C SER A 162 -5.22 4.05 9.59
N ILE A 163 -5.55 5.18 10.21
CA ILE A 163 -4.78 5.76 11.33
C ILE A 163 -4.77 4.80 12.53
N LEU A 164 -5.92 4.21 12.86
CA LEU A 164 -6.04 3.26 13.98
C LEU A 164 -5.38 1.92 13.70
N VAL A 165 -5.27 1.50 12.44
CA VAL A 165 -4.60 0.27 12.04
C VAL A 165 -3.09 0.33 12.28
N ALA A 166 -2.46 1.50 12.10
CA ALA A 166 -1.01 1.66 12.29
C ALA A 166 -0.51 1.24 13.70
N PRO A 167 -1.06 1.71 14.83
CA PRO A 167 -0.63 1.28 16.16
C PRO A 167 -0.97 -0.20 16.42
N ILE A 168 -2.07 -0.71 15.88
CA ILE A 168 -2.42 -2.14 15.99
C ILE A 168 -1.35 -3.00 15.32
N LEU A 169 -0.96 -2.67 14.09
CA LEU A 169 0.09 -3.36 13.36
C LEU A 169 1.44 -3.26 14.07
N TYR A 170 1.76 -2.11 14.68
CA TYR A 170 2.96 -1.96 15.51
C TYR A 170 2.99 -2.95 16.68
N VAL A 171 1.87 -3.10 17.39
CA VAL A 171 1.76 -4.00 18.55
C VAL A 171 1.80 -5.48 18.16
N ILE A 172 1.14 -5.83 17.05
CA ILE A 172 1.09 -7.20 16.53
C ILE A 172 2.45 -7.61 15.96
N CYS A 173 3.07 -6.76 15.15
CA CYS A 173 4.29 -7.06 14.40
C CYS A 173 5.57 -6.62 15.12
N ASN A 174 5.48 -6.28 16.41
CA ASN A 174 6.64 -5.85 17.19
C ASN A 174 7.71 -6.96 17.19
N PRO A 175 8.98 -6.66 16.88
CA PRO A 175 10.05 -7.66 16.86
C PRO A 175 10.33 -8.32 18.22
N SER A 176 9.80 -7.80 19.33
CA SER A 176 9.89 -8.45 20.63
C SER A 176 8.91 -9.62 20.81
N ARG A 177 7.92 -9.79 19.92
CA ARG A 177 6.93 -10.87 19.97
C ARG A 177 7.56 -12.22 19.60
N ASP A 178 7.13 -13.28 20.27
CA ASP A 178 7.74 -14.61 20.10
C ASP A 178 7.48 -15.20 18.72
N TRP A 179 6.30 -14.96 18.14
CA TRP A 179 6.01 -15.39 16.77
C TRP A 179 6.93 -14.73 15.74
N VAL A 180 7.29 -13.45 15.94
CA VAL A 180 8.23 -12.74 15.07
C VAL A 180 9.63 -13.33 15.21
N LYS A 181 10.11 -13.52 16.45
CA LYS A 181 11.42 -14.15 16.71
C LYS A 181 11.52 -15.55 16.10
N ALA A 182 10.51 -16.39 16.31
CA ALA A 182 10.43 -17.73 15.75
C ALA A 182 10.41 -17.72 14.22
N SER A 183 9.79 -16.71 13.62
CA SER A 183 9.73 -16.57 12.15
C SER A 183 11.05 -16.10 11.56
N ILE A 184 11.81 -15.24 12.25
CA ILE A 184 13.16 -14.82 11.83
C ILE A 184 14.11 -16.02 11.78
N GLN A 185 14.04 -16.94 12.75
CA GLN A 185 14.90 -18.13 12.81
C GLN A 185 14.67 -19.14 11.67
N ARG A 186 13.56 -19.03 10.93
CA ARG A 186 13.23 -19.91 9.80
C ARG A 186 13.86 -19.46 8.48
N TYR A 187 14.45 -18.26 8.44
CA TYR A 187 15.12 -17.69 7.29
C TYR A 187 16.64 -17.83 7.42
#